data_AF-A0A920FK59-F1
#
_entry.id   AF-A0A920FK59-F1
#
_cell.length_a   1.000
_cell.length_b   1.000
_cell.length_c   1.000
_cell.angle_alpha   90.00
_cell.angle_beta   90.00
_cell.angle_gamma   90.00
#
_symmetry.space_group_name_H-M   'P 1'
#
loop_
_entity.id
_entity.type
_entity.pdbx_description
1 polymer ?
#
loop_
_entity_poly.entity_id
_entity_poly.type
_entity_poly.pdbx_seq_one_letter_code
_entity_poly.pdbx_strand_id
1 'polypeptide(L)'
;MVLDTLASQYIQYTLENQFRINQNTMTYINYQIEDVVDIIDSIQFELQNMRDKKGILDVDKESEKYFQSLMQHEASKRKIKLKIKSLENLKTYLTNIDDENILPPSLYVLSDDQYLSNSINDFYENQLKKMEMTHGFKKGHQELEKMNEKIINQRKDLLIYIQNTILALNSEILIEESEIAYYESLVKKMPLSQRDLASIKRKLEVNEKLYEFLLEKRANTSIAKSGIVPQTKVIEKARTVG
;
A
#
# COMPACT_ATOMS: atom_id res chain seq x y z
N MET A 1 38.52 11.65 11.45
CA MET A 1 38.10 10.56 12.38
C MET A 1 36.63 10.66 12.79
N VAL A 2 36.19 11.64 13.60
CA VAL A 2 34.77 11.71 14.02
C VAL A 2 33.82 11.93 12.83
N LEU A 3 34.18 12.83 11.91
CA LEU A 3 33.37 13.12 10.72
C LEU A 3 33.29 11.93 9.73
N ASP A 4 34.40 11.20 9.53
CA ASP A 4 34.41 9.99 8.70
C ASP A 4 33.53 8.89 9.30
N THR A 5 33.57 8.76 10.63
CA THR A 5 32.78 7.77 11.37
C THR A 5 31.30 8.12 11.31
N LEU A 6 30.95 9.40 11.48
CA LEU A 6 29.57 9.88 11.37
C LEU A 6 29.01 9.69 9.95
N ALA A 7 29.79 10.02 8.92
CA ALA A 7 29.40 9.82 7.53
C ALA A 7 29.19 8.34 7.21
N SER A 8 30.08 7.46 7.69
CA SER A 8 29.93 6.02 7.53
C SER A 8 28.68 5.49 8.25
N GLN A 9 28.44 5.94 9.48
CA GLN A 9 27.28 5.54 10.28
C GLN A 9 25.97 5.98 9.62
N TYR A 10 25.93 7.20 9.07
CA TYR A 10 24.76 7.73 8.35
C TYR A 10 24.46 6.94 7.07
N ILE A 11 25.49 6.62 6.28
CA ILE A 11 25.35 5.80 5.07
C ILE A 11 24.81 4.41 5.44
N GLN A 12 25.41 3.78 6.45
CA GLN A 12 24.99 2.45 6.90
C GLN A 12 23.55 2.47 7.42
N TYR A 13 23.20 3.43 8.27
CA TYR A 13 21.86 3.56 8.84
C TYR A 13 20.79 3.77 7.76
N THR A 14 21.05 4.67 6.80
CA THR A 14 20.14 4.93 5.68
C THR A 14 19.94 3.68 4.83
N LEU A 15 21.01 2.93 4.54
CA LEU A 15 20.96 1.70 3.76
C LEU A 15 20.19 0.59 4.48
N GLU A 16 20.48 0.36 5.77
CA GLU A 16 19.78 -0.62 6.61
C GLU A 16 18.29 -0.30 6.69
N ASN A 17 17.93 0.98 6.84
CA ASN A 17 16.54 1.40 6.86
C ASN A 17 15.84 1.06 5.54
N GLN A 18 16.43 1.41 4.38
CA GLN A 18 15.90 1.07 3.05
C GLN A 18 15.69 -0.44 2.86
N PHE A 19 16.65 -1.26 3.31
CA PHE A 19 16.49 -2.73 3.28
C PHE A 19 15.36 -3.22 4.17
N ARG A 20 15.25 -2.70 5.39
CA ARG A 20 14.17 -3.07 6.33
C ARG A 20 12.80 -2.72 5.77
N ILE A 21 12.65 -1.56 5.15
CA ILE A 21 11.42 -1.12 4.49
C ILE A 21 11.04 -2.08 3.37
N ASN A 22 12.00 -2.38 2.49
CA ASN A 22 11.78 -3.32 1.39
C ASN A 22 11.36 -4.70 1.93
N GLN A 23 12.02 -5.18 2.98
CA GLN A 23 11.71 -6.46 3.59
C GLN A 23 10.33 -6.49 4.24
N ASN A 24 9.96 -5.44 4.98
CA ASN A 24 8.63 -5.31 5.59
C ASN A 24 7.54 -5.22 4.52
N THR A 25 7.77 -4.46 3.45
CA THR A 25 6.88 -4.41 2.28
C THR A 25 6.70 -5.80 1.68
N MET A 26 7.80 -6.52 1.42
CA MET A 26 7.77 -7.85 0.82
C MET A 26 6.99 -8.85 1.68
N THR A 27 7.25 -8.84 2.99
CA THR A 27 6.54 -9.69 3.96
C THR A 27 5.04 -9.41 3.95
N TYR A 28 4.63 -8.15 3.96
CA TYR A 28 3.23 -7.78 3.91
C TYR A 28 2.55 -8.23 2.59
N ILE A 29 3.20 -8.02 1.44
CA ILE A 29 2.66 -8.46 0.14
C ILE A 29 2.48 -9.98 0.12
N ASN A 30 3.44 -10.74 0.68
CA ASN A 30 3.35 -12.19 0.75
C ASN A 30 2.17 -12.66 1.61
N TYR A 31 1.93 -12.05 2.78
CA TYR A 31 0.75 -12.36 3.59
C TYR A 31 -0.55 -12.08 2.84
N GLN A 32 -0.64 -10.94 2.15
CA GLN A 32 -1.84 -10.63 1.35
C GLN A 32 -2.04 -11.60 0.18
N ILE A 33 -0.96 -12.10 -0.41
CA ILE A 33 -1.03 -13.12 -1.45
C ILE A 33 -1.57 -14.44 -0.87
N GLU A 34 -1.05 -14.89 0.26
CA GLU A 34 -1.49 -16.11 0.94
C GLU A 34 -2.99 -16.04 1.30
N ASP A 35 -3.42 -14.94 1.94
CA ASP A 35 -4.83 -14.69 2.24
C ASP A 35 -5.72 -14.78 0.99
N VAL A 36 -5.27 -14.24 -0.14
CA VAL A 36 -6.04 -14.26 -1.40
C VAL A 36 -6.07 -15.65 -2.03
N VAL A 37 -4.98 -16.41 -1.95
CA VAL A 37 -4.92 -17.80 -2.44
C VAL A 37 -5.90 -18.68 -1.66
N ASP A 38 -5.92 -18.60 -0.33
CA ASP A 38 -6.87 -19.36 0.50
C ASP A 38 -8.33 -19.06 0.13
N ILE A 39 -8.63 -17.78 -0.14
CA ILE A 39 -9.96 -17.36 -0.60
C ILE A 39 -10.25 -17.95 -2.00
N ILE A 40 -9.30 -17.90 -2.94
CA ILE A 40 -9.47 -18.47 -4.28
C ILE A 40 -9.76 -19.97 -4.19
N ASP A 41 -8.97 -20.72 -3.41
CA ASP A 41 -9.12 -22.17 -3.26
C ASP A 41 -10.49 -22.51 -2.66
N SER A 42 -10.94 -21.76 -1.65
CA SER A 42 -12.28 -21.92 -1.09
C SER A 42 -13.38 -21.66 -2.11
N ILE A 43 -13.23 -20.66 -2.98
CA ILE A 43 -14.22 -20.34 -4.03
C ILE A 43 -14.19 -21.41 -5.13
N GLN A 44 -13.02 -21.92 -5.50
CA GLN A 44 -12.88 -22.99 -6.49
C GLN A 44 -13.53 -24.28 -6.00
N PHE A 45 -13.39 -24.61 -4.71
CA PHE A 45 -14.11 -25.73 -4.09
C PHE A 45 -15.64 -25.52 -4.12
N GLU A 46 -16.12 -24.30 -3.83
CA GLU A 46 -17.53 -23.94 -3.95
C GLU A 46 -18.03 -24.12 -5.40
N LEU A 47 -17.23 -23.68 -6.37
CA LEU A 47 -17.51 -23.78 -7.80
C LEU A 47 -17.60 -25.24 -8.27
N GLN A 48 -16.67 -26.09 -7.83
CA GLN A 48 -16.65 -27.51 -8.17
C GLN A 48 -17.91 -28.22 -7.65
N ASN A 49 -18.24 -28.03 -6.37
CA ASN A 49 -19.45 -28.59 -5.77
C ASN A 49 -20.74 -28.13 -6.45
N MET A 50 -20.75 -26.93 -7.03
CA MET A 50 -21.88 -26.42 -7.80
C MET A 50 -21.99 -27.04 -9.20
N ARG A 51 -20.87 -27.26 -9.89
CA ARG A 51 -20.84 -27.92 -11.21
C ARG A 51 -21.31 -29.38 -11.13
N ASP A 52 -21.04 -30.06 -10.03
CA ASP A 52 -21.47 -31.44 -9.79
C ASP A 52 -22.98 -31.57 -9.52
N LYS A 53 -23.66 -30.47 -9.14
CA LYS A 53 -25.08 -30.46 -8.73
C LYS A 53 -26.06 -29.90 -9.77
N LYS A 54 -25.59 -29.15 -10.77
CA LYS A 54 -26.46 -28.45 -11.74
C LYS A 54 -25.85 -28.50 -13.14
N GLY A 55 -26.58 -29.10 -14.09
CA GLY A 55 -26.21 -29.11 -15.51
C GLY A 55 -26.09 -27.69 -16.08
N ILE A 56 -25.07 -27.48 -16.92
CA ILE A 56 -24.75 -26.20 -17.56
C ILE A 56 -25.95 -25.78 -18.43
N LEU A 57 -26.57 -24.64 -18.11
CA LEU A 57 -27.68 -24.06 -18.88
C LEU A 57 -27.23 -22.69 -19.39
N ASP A 58 -27.34 -22.49 -20.71
CA ASP A 58 -26.93 -21.28 -21.40
C ASP A 58 -27.56 -20.02 -20.79
N VAL A 59 -26.70 -19.01 -20.61
CA VAL A 59 -27.04 -17.71 -20.04
C VAL A 59 -27.52 -16.79 -21.17
N ASP A 60 -28.62 -16.09 -20.95
CA ASP A 60 -29.10 -15.08 -21.89
C ASP A 60 -28.08 -13.93 -22.06
N LYS A 61 -27.87 -13.44 -23.28
CA LYS A 61 -26.80 -12.49 -23.63
C LYS A 61 -26.92 -11.14 -22.91
N GLU A 62 -28.14 -10.72 -22.59
CA GLU A 62 -28.37 -9.47 -21.85
C GLU A 62 -27.97 -9.61 -20.37
N SER A 63 -28.20 -10.80 -19.79
CA SER A 63 -27.79 -11.12 -18.43
C SER A 63 -26.27 -11.20 -18.27
N GLU A 64 -25.56 -11.73 -19.28
CA GLU A 64 -24.10 -11.74 -19.34
C GLU A 64 -23.50 -10.33 -19.26
N LYS A 65 -24.11 -9.37 -19.97
CA LYS A 65 -23.64 -7.97 -19.96
C LYS A 65 -23.79 -7.31 -18.60
N TYR A 66 -24.95 -7.46 -17.95
CA TYR A 66 -25.15 -6.91 -16.60
C TYR A 66 -24.22 -7.55 -15.58
N PHE A 67 -23.97 -8.85 -15.73
CA PHE A 67 -23.01 -9.56 -14.90
C PHE A 67 -21.59 -9.00 -15.07
N GLN A 68 -21.13 -8.76 -16.30
CA GLN A 68 -19.82 -8.14 -16.54
C GLN A 68 -19.69 -6.72 -15.96
N SER A 69 -20.76 -5.90 -16.01
CA SER A 69 -20.74 -4.59 -15.35
C SER A 69 -20.67 -4.72 -13.82
N LEU A 70 -21.46 -5.62 -13.24
CA LEU A 70 -21.41 -5.92 -11.80
C LEU A 70 -20.00 -6.35 -11.35
N MET A 71 -19.36 -7.23 -12.12
CA MET A 71 -17.98 -7.68 -11.92
C MET A 71 -16.99 -6.51 -11.86
N GLN A 72 -17.12 -5.58 -12.78
CA GLN A 72 -16.23 -4.43 -12.89
C GLN A 72 -16.34 -3.53 -11.64
N HIS A 73 -17.56 -3.24 -11.19
CA HIS A 73 -17.79 -2.42 -10.00
C HIS A 73 -17.32 -3.09 -8.71
N GLU A 74 -17.50 -4.41 -8.57
CA GLU A 74 -16.94 -5.14 -7.43
C GLU A 74 -15.42 -5.14 -7.40
N ALA A 75 -14.79 -5.36 -8.55
CA ALA A 75 -13.33 -5.28 -8.67
C ALA A 75 -12.82 -3.87 -8.32
N SER A 76 -13.52 -2.82 -8.79
CA SER A 76 -13.22 -1.42 -8.45
C SER A 76 -13.31 -1.17 -6.94
N LYS A 77 -14.45 -1.53 -6.31
CA LYS A 77 -14.66 -1.43 -4.86
C LYS A 77 -13.56 -2.11 -4.06
N ARG A 78 -13.12 -3.31 -4.48
CA ARG A 78 -12.04 -4.03 -3.79
C ARG A 78 -10.70 -3.33 -3.91
N LYS A 79 -10.37 -2.77 -5.08
CA LYS A 79 -9.18 -1.94 -5.27
C LYS A 79 -9.22 -0.70 -4.35
N ILE A 80 -10.36 -0.02 -4.24
CA ILE A 80 -10.52 1.14 -3.35
C ILE A 80 -10.32 0.73 -1.88
N LYS A 81 -10.90 -0.38 -1.44
CA LYS A 81 -10.71 -0.89 -0.06
C LYS A 81 -9.24 -1.16 0.26
N LEU A 82 -8.46 -1.68 -0.69
CA LEU A 82 -7.02 -1.88 -0.51
C LEU A 82 -6.28 -0.54 -0.41
N LYS A 83 -6.66 0.46 -1.22
CA LYS A 83 -6.11 1.82 -1.10
C LYS A 83 -6.38 2.42 0.28
N ILE A 84 -7.61 2.27 0.80
CA ILE A 84 -7.96 2.70 2.16
C ILE A 84 -7.10 1.97 3.20
N LYS A 85 -7.00 0.63 3.11
CA LYS A 85 -6.21 -0.16 4.06
C LYS A 85 -4.74 0.26 4.09
N SER A 86 -4.18 0.53 2.91
CA SER A 86 -2.83 1.07 2.74
C SER A 86 -2.65 2.41 3.46
N LEU A 87 -3.59 3.34 3.28
CA LEU A 87 -3.58 4.65 3.94
C LEU A 87 -3.79 4.55 5.45
N GLU A 88 -4.62 3.64 5.94
CA GLU A 88 -4.77 3.36 7.37
C GLU A 88 -3.48 2.84 7.99
N ASN A 89 -2.78 1.93 7.30
CA ASN A 89 -1.49 1.44 7.75
C ASN A 89 -0.44 2.56 7.76
N LEU A 90 -0.45 3.44 6.75
CA LEU A 90 0.40 4.63 6.72
C LEU A 90 0.10 5.57 7.89
N LYS A 91 -1.17 5.82 8.18
CA LYS A 91 -1.61 6.64 9.32
C LYS A 91 -1.13 6.06 10.64
N THR A 92 -1.32 4.75 10.85
CA THR A 92 -0.80 4.04 12.03
C THR A 92 0.70 4.17 12.13
N TYR A 93 1.41 3.99 11.03
CA TYR A 93 2.87 4.17 10.97
C TYR A 93 3.28 5.57 11.39
N LEU A 94 2.70 6.62 10.79
CA LEU A 94 3.02 8.02 11.10
C LEU A 94 2.67 8.41 12.54
N THR A 95 1.69 7.74 13.15
CA THR A 95 1.29 7.98 14.54
C THR A 95 2.25 7.28 15.53
N ASN A 96 2.76 6.10 15.17
CA ASN A 96 3.61 5.25 16.02
C ASN A 96 5.09 5.30 15.62
N ILE A 97 5.58 6.43 15.08
CA ILE A 97 7.00 6.58 14.76
C ILE A 97 7.81 6.57 16.05
N ASP A 98 8.53 5.47 16.29
CA ASP A 98 9.69 5.44 17.18
C ASP A 98 10.93 5.93 16.41
N ASP A 99 11.91 6.51 17.12
CA ASP A 99 13.14 7.08 16.53
C ASP A 99 13.94 6.09 15.66
N GLU A 100 13.68 4.78 15.81
CA GLU A 100 14.33 3.71 15.05
C GLU A 100 13.66 3.39 13.70
N ASN A 101 12.41 3.79 13.44
CA ASN A 101 11.67 3.49 12.20
C ASN A 101 11.27 4.79 11.49
N ILE A 102 12.08 5.23 10.51
CA ILE A 102 11.90 6.57 9.92
C ILE A 102 11.06 6.57 8.64
N LEU A 103 11.01 5.48 7.85
CA LEU A 103 10.27 5.45 6.59
C LEU A 103 9.25 4.28 6.51
N PRO A 104 8.01 4.56 6.06
CA PRO A 104 6.98 3.54 5.94
C PRO A 104 7.27 2.55 4.81
N PRO A 105 6.87 1.28 4.90
CA PRO A 105 6.76 0.36 3.76
C PRO A 105 6.27 1.07 2.49
N SER A 106 7.02 0.94 1.39
CA SER A 106 6.71 1.58 0.09
C SER A 106 5.32 1.25 -0.44
N LEU A 107 4.75 0.12 -0.03
CA LEU A 107 3.39 -0.27 -0.37
C LEU A 107 2.32 0.66 0.24
N TYR A 108 2.63 1.32 1.36
CA TYR A 108 1.71 2.27 2.00
C TYR A 108 1.51 3.54 1.17
N VAL A 109 2.45 3.83 0.27
CA VAL A 109 2.40 4.98 -0.64
C VAL A 109 1.60 4.59 -1.87
N LEU A 110 0.44 5.22 -2.04
CA LEU A 110 -0.35 5.06 -3.26
C LEU A 110 0.47 5.55 -4.45
N SER A 111 0.80 4.64 -5.39
CA SER A 111 1.62 4.98 -6.56
C SER A 111 0.99 6.04 -7.48
N ASP A 112 -0.31 6.28 -7.34
CA ASP A 112 -1.06 7.25 -8.15
C ASP A 112 -1.16 8.63 -7.47
N ASP A 113 -0.68 8.77 -6.21
CA ASP A 113 -0.77 10.00 -5.42
C ASP A 113 0.62 10.65 -5.27
N GLN A 114 0.97 11.46 -6.28
CA GLN A 114 2.27 12.12 -6.34
C GLN A 114 2.51 13.09 -5.18
N TYR A 115 1.45 13.77 -4.71
CA TYR A 115 1.56 14.72 -3.61
C TYR A 115 1.90 13.99 -2.31
N LEU A 116 1.19 12.90 -2.01
CA LEU A 116 1.47 12.08 -0.83
C LEU A 116 2.87 11.48 -0.90
N SER A 117 3.27 10.95 -2.07
CA SER A 117 4.61 10.41 -2.27
C SER A 117 5.71 11.45 -1.99
N ASN A 118 5.57 12.66 -2.55
CA ASN A 118 6.54 13.74 -2.33
C ASN A 118 6.56 14.19 -0.86
N SER A 119 5.38 14.33 -0.24
CA SER A 119 5.28 14.79 1.15
C SER A 119 5.89 13.80 2.14
N ILE A 120 5.78 12.49 1.87
CA ILE A 120 6.45 11.43 2.65
C ILE A 120 7.96 11.51 2.46
N ASN A 121 8.44 11.70 1.22
CA ASN A 121 9.88 11.86 0.95
C ASN A 121 10.45 13.08 1.67
N ASP A 122 9.77 14.23 1.60
CA ASP A 122 10.21 15.46 2.28
C ASP A 122 10.20 15.31 3.81
N PHE A 123 9.20 14.62 4.36
CA PHE A 123 9.15 14.28 5.77
C PHE A 123 10.34 13.41 6.19
N TYR A 124 10.66 12.40 5.38
CA TYR A 124 11.81 11.52 5.60
C TYR A 124 13.15 12.27 5.58
N GLU A 125 13.37 13.10 4.57
CA GLU A 125 14.60 13.90 4.43
C GLU A 125 14.81 14.84 5.63
N ASN A 126 13.73 15.43 6.16
CA ASN A 126 13.84 16.26 7.36
C ASN A 126 14.11 15.43 8.62
N GLN A 127 13.57 14.22 8.74
CA GLN A 127 13.89 13.31 9.84
C GLN A 127 15.35 12.86 9.83
N LEU A 128 15.92 12.57 8.65
CA LEU A 128 17.35 12.30 8.50
C LEU A 128 18.20 13.49 8.94
N LYS A 129 17.87 14.70 8.47
CA LYS A 129 18.56 15.93 8.89
C LYS A 129 18.46 16.15 10.40
N LYS A 130 17.30 15.92 11.02
CA LYS A 130 17.16 15.99 12.48
C LYS A 130 18.12 15.03 13.17
N MET A 131 18.26 13.79 12.67
CA MET A 131 19.18 12.79 13.25
C MET A 131 20.65 13.22 13.12
N GLU A 132 21.05 13.82 12.01
CA GLU A 132 22.40 14.40 11.88
C GLU A 132 22.61 15.53 12.88
N MET A 133 21.62 16.42 13.02
CA MET A 133 21.66 17.57 13.92
C MET A 133 21.74 17.16 15.40
N THR A 134 21.05 16.09 15.83
CA THR A 134 21.09 15.63 17.23
C THR A 134 22.46 15.09 17.66
N HIS A 135 23.29 14.64 16.72
CA HIS A 135 24.66 14.19 17.00
C HIS A 135 25.67 15.35 17.06
N GLY A 136 25.40 16.45 16.34
CA GLY A 136 26.28 17.63 16.28
C GLY A 136 25.95 18.74 17.28
N PHE A 137 24.69 18.87 17.70
CA PHE A 137 24.23 19.97 18.55
C PHE A 137 23.94 19.54 19.99
N LYS A 138 24.18 20.44 20.96
CA LYS A 138 23.67 20.28 22.33
C LYS A 138 22.14 20.40 22.35
N LYS A 139 21.48 19.65 23.25
CA LYS A 139 20.03 19.79 23.51
C LYS A 139 19.68 21.28 23.73
N GLY A 140 18.62 21.76 23.06
CA GLY A 140 18.15 23.15 23.13
C GLY A 140 18.76 24.12 22.08
N HIS A 141 19.48 23.62 21.08
CA HIS A 141 19.94 24.45 19.95
C HIS A 141 18.76 24.94 19.11
N GLN A 142 18.68 26.25 18.83
CA GLN A 142 17.53 26.88 18.16
C GLN A 142 17.21 26.25 16.79
N GLU A 143 18.21 25.82 16.03
CA GLU A 143 17.99 25.17 14.74
C GLU A 143 17.37 23.78 14.87
N LEU A 144 17.71 23.04 15.93
CA LEU A 144 17.13 21.73 16.21
C LEU A 144 15.66 21.86 16.61
N GLU A 145 15.30 22.88 17.40
CA GLU A 145 13.90 23.18 17.75
C GLU A 145 13.08 23.54 16.51
N LYS A 146 13.59 24.41 15.63
CA LYS A 146 12.92 24.73 14.36
C LYS A 146 12.72 23.49 13.48
N MET A 147 13.70 22.59 13.44
CA MET A 147 13.58 21.33 12.68
C MET A 147 12.50 20.42 13.30
N ASN A 148 12.46 20.31 14.63
CA ASN A 148 11.42 19.56 15.33
C ASN A 148 10.02 20.11 15.05
N GLU A 149 9.83 21.42 15.14
CA GLU A 149 8.55 22.07 14.82
C GLU A 149 8.13 21.81 13.37
N LYS A 150 9.08 21.92 12.42
CA LYS A 150 8.82 21.62 11.01
C LYS A 150 8.33 20.18 10.82
N ILE A 151 9.01 19.21 11.42
CA ILE A 151 8.66 17.78 11.32
C ILE A 151 7.29 17.50 11.95
N ILE A 152 6.99 18.12 13.10
CA ILE A 152 5.67 18.00 13.76
C ILE A 152 4.55 18.52 12.84
N ASN A 153 4.76 19.68 12.23
CA ASN A 153 3.78 20.28 11.33
C ASN A 153 3.60 19.44 10.06
N GLN A 154 4.70 18.98 9.43
CA GLN A 154 4.62 18.09 8.27
C GLN A 154 3.87 16.78 8.57
N ARG A 155 4.14 16.18 9.74
CA ARG A 155 3.41 14.98 10.18
C ARG A 155 1.93 15.25 10.34
N LYS A 156 1.57 16.40 10.94
CA LYS A 156 0.17 16.80 11.10
C LYS A 156 -0.52 16.98 9.75
N ASP A 157 0.13 17.67 8.82
CA ASP A 157 -0.41 17.91 7.47
C ASP A 157 -0.60 16.60 6.69
N LEU A 158 0.37 15.68 6.77
CA LEU A 158 0.27 14.33 6.22
C LEU A 158 -0.92 13.56 6.80
N LEU A 159 -1.09 13.57 8.13
CA LEU A 159 -2.20 12.87 8.78
C LEU A 159 -3.56 13.45 8.38
N ILE A 160 -3.67 14.78 8.25
CA ILE A 160 -4.89 15.45 7.76
C ILE A 160 -5.16 15.05 6.32
N TYR A 161 -4.15 15.10 5.46
CA TYR A 161 -4.27 14.72 4.06
C TYR A 161 -4.75 13.27 3.92
N ILE A 162 -4.07 12.32 4.58
CA ILE A 162 -4.42 10.90 4.59
C ILE A 162 -5.87 10.70 5.05
N GLN A 163 -6.28 11.38 6.13
CA GLN A 163 -7.66 11.29 6.64
C GLN A 163 -8.67 11.78 5.61
N ASN A 164 -8.41 12.90 4.94
CA ASN A 164 -9.29 13.45 3.91
C ASN A 164 -9.36 12.53 2.69
N THR A 165 -8.23 11.94 2.27
CA THR A 165 -8.20 10.96 1.18
C THR A 165 -8.99 9.70 1.52
N ILE A 166 -8.87 9.18 2.76
CA ILE A 166 -9.69 8.06 3.23
C ILE A 166 -11.18 8.41 3.17
N LEU A 167 -11.57 9.62 3.57
CA LEU A 167 -12.97 10.05 3.50
C LEU A 167 -13.48 10.10 2.05
N ALA A 168 -12.68 10.64 1.13
CA ALA A 168 -13.03 10.68 -0.30
C ALA A 168 -13.18 9.27 -0.91
N LEU A 169 -12.25 8.36 -0.60
CA LEU A 169 -12.32 6.96 -1.06
C LEU A 169 -13.54 6.22 -0.47
N ASN A 170 -13.93 6.52 0.77
CA ASN A 170 -15.17 5.97 1.33
C ASN A 170 -16.41 6.49 0.61
N SER A 171 -16.43 7.76 0.17
CA SER A 171 -17.50 8.26 -0.69
C SER A 171 -17.54 7.55 -2.04
N GLU A 172 -16.38 7.24 -2.62
CA GLU A 172 -16.27 6.45 -3.87
C GLU A 172 -16.81 5.01 -3.68
N ILE A 173 -16.54 4.39 -2.52
CA ILE A 173 -17.16 3.09 -2.17
C ILE A 173 -18.69 3.16 -2.19
N LEU A 174 -19.29 4.24 -1.67
CA LEU A 174 -20.75 4.37 -1.67
C LEU A 174 -21.33 4.46 -3.08
N ILE A 175 -20.60 5.10 -4.00
CA ILE A 175 -20.97 5.15 -5.43
C ILE A 175 -20.89 3.74 -6.02
N GLU A 176 -19.78 3.03 -5.85
CA GLU A 176 -19.62 1.66 -6.33
C GLU A 176 -20.66 0.71 -5.73
N GLU A 177 -21.03 0.89 -4.46
CA GLU A 177 -22.09 0.13 -3.80
C GLU A 177 -23.46 0.37 -4.42
N SER A 178 -23.75 1.60 -4.84
CA SER A 178 -24.99 1.93 -5.53
C SER A 178 -25.07 1.28 -6.92
N GLU A 179 -23.97 1.29 -7.68
CA GLU A 179 -23.86 0.62 -8.98
C GLU A 179 -23.98 -0.90 -8.82
N ILE A 180 -23.27 -1.49 -7.85
CA ILE A 180 -23.39 -2.91 -7.51
C ILE A 180 -24.85 -3.25 -7.22
N ALA A 181 -25.54 -2.50 -6.35
CA ALA A 181 -26.93 -2.77 -6.01
C ALA A 181 -27.85 -2.68 -7.24
N TYR A 182 -27.62 -1.72 -8.13
CA TYR A 182 -28.34 -1.58 -9.39
C TYR A 182 -28.15 -2.79 -10.30
N TYR A 183 -26.91 -3.16 -10.63
CA TYR A 183 -26.65 -4.31 -11.50
C TYR A 183 -27.05 -5.64 -10.86
N GLU A 184 -26.91 -5.80 -9.54
CA GLU A 184 -27.44 -6.96 -8.82
C GLU A 184 -28.96 -7.09 -8.97
N SER A 185 -29.69 -5.97 -9.00
CA SER A 185 -31.15 -6.00 -9.23
C SER A 185 -31.52 -6.46 -10.64
N LEU A 186 -30.69 -6.16 -11.64
CA LEU A 186 -30.87 -6.60 -13.02
C LEU A 186 -30.54 -8.08 -13.17
N VAL A 187 -29.45 -8.53 -12.54
CA VAL A 187 -28.99 -9.93 -12.51
C VAL A 187 -29.97 -10.83 -11.72
N LYS A 188 -30.74 -10.31 -10.76
CA LYS A 188 -31.76 -11.06 -10.00
C LYS A 188 -32.89 -11.65 -10.87
N LYS A 189 -33.06 -11.20 -12.12
CA LYS A 189 -34.01 -11.77 -13.07
C LYS A 189 -33.56 -13.12 -13.64
N MET A 190 -32.30 -13.51 -13.41
CA MET A 190 -31.76 -14.81 -13.81
C MET A 190 -32.27 -15.96 -12.92
N PRO A 191 -32.44 -17.18 -13.46
CA PRO A 191 -32.70 -18.38 -12.68
C PRO A 191 -31.71 -18.54 -11.50
N LEU A 192 -32.23 -18.97 -10.34
CA LEU A 192 -31.44 -19.14 -9.11
C LEU A 192 -30.15 -19.95 -9.33
N SER A 193 -30.23 -21.04 -10.11
CA SER A 193 -29.07 -21.85 -10.50
C SER A 193 -27.96 -21.07 -11.21
N GLN A 194 -28.32 -20.17 -12.11
CA GLN A 194 -27.38 -19.36 -12.88
C GLN A 194 -26.80 -18.23 -12.02
N ARG A 195 -27.65 -17.60 -11.20
CA ARG A 195 -27.23 -16.52 -10.28
C ARG A 195 -26.21 -16.99 -9.26
N ASP A 196 -26.40 -18.18 -8.69
CA ASP A 196 -25.47 -18.75 -7.72
C ASP A 196 -24.11 -19.04 -8.37
N LEU A 197 -24.10 -19.65 -9.56
CA LEU A 197 -22.88 -19.96 -10.32
C LEU A 197 -22.14 -18.67 -10.72
N ALA A 198 -22.89 -17.68 -11.20
CA ALA A 198 -22.36 -16.38 -11.57
C ALA A 198 -21.75 -15.69 -10.34
N SER A 199 -22.42 -15.71 -9.18
CA SER A 199 -21.89 -15.14 -7.94
C SER A 199 -20.55 -15.77 -7.51
N ILE A 200 -20.38 -17.10 -7.64
CA ILE A 200 -19.12 -17.77 -7.34
C ILE A 200 -18.03 -17.39 -8.34
N LYS A 201 -18.32 -17.46 -9.65
CA LYS A 201 -17.38 -17.02 -10.69
C LYS A 201 -16.94 -15.58 -10.48
N ARG A 202 -17.86 -14.73 -10.01
CA ARG A 202 -17.58 -13.34 -9.67
C ARG A 202 -16.56 -13.20 -8.55
N LYS A 203 -16.79 -13.89 -7.44
CA LYS A 203 -15.83 -13.91 -6.35
C LYS A 203 -14.47 -14.41 -6.84
N LEU A 204 -14.44 -15.45 -7.68
CA LEU A 204 -13.21 -16.02 -8.21
C LEU A 204 -12.41 -14.98 -9.02
N GLU A 205 -13.01 -14.41 -10.06
CA GLU A 205 -12.34 -13.46 -10.96
C GLU A 205 -11.89 -12.17 -10.23
N VAL A 206 -12.67 -11.68 -9.26
CA VAL A 206 -12.27 -10.54 -8.42
C VAL A 206 -11.02 -10.87 -7.60
N ASN A 207 -10.94 -12.07 -7.02
CA ASN A 207 -9.78 -12.48 -6.25
C ASN A 207 -8.57 -12.76 -7.16
N GLU A 208 -8.76 -13.32 -8.35
CA GLU A 208 -7.70 -13.51 -9.35
C GLU A 208 -7.08 -12.18 -9.80
N LYS A 209 -7.90 -11.17 -10.12
CA LYS A 209 -7.40 -9.82 -10.46
C LYS A 209 -6.63 -9.17 -9.30
N LEU A 210 -7.05 -9.42 -8.06
CA LEU A 210 -6.31 -8.95 -6.89
C LEU A 210 -4.98 -9.69 -6.76
N TYR A 211 -4.98 -11.01 -6.92
CA TYR A 211 -3.77 -11.82 -6.89
C TYR A 211 -2.75 -11.34 -7.93
N GLU A 212 -3.17 -11.10 -9.17
CA GLU A 212 -2.33 -10.52 -10.23
C GLU A 212 -1.72 -9.17 -9.82
N PHE A 213 -2.53 -8.26 -9.29
CA PHE A 213 -2.06 -6.95 -8.80
C PHE A 213 -1.01 -7.10 -7.69
N LEU A 214 -1.22 -8.00 -6.74
CA LEU A 214 -0.27 -8.26 -5.65
C LEU A 214 1.02 -8.88 -6.17
N LEU A 215 0.95 -9.78 -7.16
CA LEU A 215 2.12 -10.33 -7.84
C LEU A 215 2.94 -9.25 -8.54
N GLU A 216 2.28 -8.33 -9.23
CA GLU A 216 2.94 -7.19 -9.89
C GLU A 216 3.67 -6.32 -8.85
N LYS A 217 3.00 -5.98 -7.73
CA LYS A 217 3.63 -5.23 -6.64
C LYS A 217 4.77 -5.99 -5.98
N ARG A 218 4.67 -7.32 -5.84
CA ARG A 218 5.76 -8.18 -5.35
C ARG A 218 6.98 -8.10 -6.26
N ALA A 219 6.77 -8.23 -7.57
CA ALA A 219 7.84 -8.15 -8.56
C ALA A 219 8.51 -6.78 -8.53
N ASN A 220 7.73 -5.70 -8.54
CA ASN A 220 8.23 -4.33 -8.44
C ASN A 220 9.05 -4.10 -7.15
N THR A 221 8.59 -4.63 -6.01
CA THR A 221 9.32 -4.54 -4.73
C THR A 221 10.64 -5.33 -4.77
N SER A 222 10.65 -6.50 -5.40
CA SER A 222 11.86 -7.32 -5.57
C SER A 222 12.89 -6.64 -6.47
N ILE A 223 12.43 -5.99 -7.56
CA ILE A 223 13.29 -5.21 -8.45
C ILE A 223 13.85 -4.00 -7.69
N ALA A 224 13.00 -3.28 -6.95
CA ALA A 224 13.41 -2.12 -6.15
C ALA A 224 14.50 -2.49 -5.12
N LYS A 225 14.47 -3.71 -4.56
CA LYS A 225 15.51 -4.21 -3.64
C LYS A 225 16.90 -4.20 -4.27
N SER A 226 17.00 -4.54 -5.56
CA SER A 226 18.28 -4.59 -6.29
C SER A 226 18.85 -3.20 -6.58
N GLY A 227 17.99 -2.18 -6.57
CA GLY A 227 18.39 -0.77 -6.73
C GLY A 227 18.76 -0.07 -5.42
N ILE A 228 18.68 -0.75 -4.28
CA ILE A 228 19.10 -0.18 -2.98
C ILE A 228 20.62 -0.06 -2.96
N VAL A 229 21.11 1.15 -3.16
CA VAL A 229 22.53 1.51 -3.12
C VAL A 229 22.72 2.79 -2.29
N PRO A 230 23.88 2.98 -1.65
CA PRO A 230 24.20 4.22 -0.96
C PRO A 230 24.06 5.43 -1.90
N GLN A 231 23.17 6.36 -1.56
CA GLN A 231 22.97 7.61 -2.32
C GLN A 231 24.10 8.63 -2.07
N THR A 232 24.86 8.45 -0.99
CA THR A 232 25.98 9.30 -0.60
C THR A 232 27.28 8.49 -0.52
N LYS A 233 28.38 9.10 -0.98
CA LYS A 233 29.73 8.50 -0.97
C LYS A 233 30.72 9.50 -0.35
N VAL A 234 31.62 9.02 0.50
CA VAL A 234 32.72 9.84 1.04
C VAL A 234 33.71 10.14 -0.09
N ILE A 235 33.83 11.42 -0.47
CA ILE A 235 34.70 11.89 -1.56
C ILE A 235 36.12 12.20 -1.05
N GLU A 236 36.25 12.72 0.18
CA GLU A 236 37.54 12.99 0.82
C GLU A 236 37.47 12.65 2.31
N LYS A 237 38.52 12.01 2.84
CA LYS A 237 38.62 11.68 4.28
C LYS A 237 38.90 12.94 5.08
N ALA A 238 38.31 13.04 6.27
CA ALA A 238 38.52 14.18 7.16
C ALA A 238 40.00 14.29 7.53
N ARG A 239 40.63 15.39 7.10
CA ARG A 239 42.02 15.69 7.45
C ARG A 239 42.09 16.09 8.92
N THR A 240 43.06 15.51 9.64
CA THR A 240 43.40 15.97 10.99
C THR A 240 44.13 17.30 10.83
N VAL A 241 43.51 18.40 11.25
CA VAL A 241 44.25 19.65 11.43
C VAL A 241 45.01 19.49 12.74
N GLY A 242 46.33 19.37 12.64
CA GLY A 242 47.23 19.33 13.79
C GLY A 242 47.34 20.71 14.44
#